data_AF-B4FRG9-F1
#
_entry.id   AF-B4FRG9-F1
#
_cell.length_a   1.000
_cell.length_b   1.000
_cell.length_c   1.000
_cell.angle_alpha   90.00
_cell.angle_beta   90.00
_cell.angle_gamma   90.00
#
_symmetry.space_group_name_H-M   'P 1'
#
loop_
_entity.id
_entity.type
_entity.pdbx_description
1 polymer ?
#
loop_
_entity_poly.entity_id
_entity_poly.type
_entity_poly.pdbx_seq_one_letter_code
_entity_poly.pdbx_strand_id
1 'polypeptide(L)'
;MGRLVSEGYVLTVLAPNDEAMARLTTDQLSEPGSPENILYYHMIPEYQTEESMYNAVRRFGKVRYDTLRLPHKVVAREADGSVKFGQGEGSAYLFDPDIYTDGRISVQGIDAVLFAPDDTKATQTADPNRKPPAIVTHKKKIKLRRGKLLEATCQMAGLFGQRSRFASCQ
;
A
#
# COMPACT_ATOMS: atom_id res chain seq x y z
N MET A 1 -45.72 7.26 6.40
CA MET A 1 -44.57 6.83 5.58
C MET A 1 -43.32 7.42 6.19
N GLY A 2 -42.44 6.59 6.75
CA GLY A 2 -41.19 7.04 7.37
C GLY A 2 -40.28 7.64 6.31
N ARG A 3 -40.00 8.95 6.40
CA ARG A 3 -39.01 9.63 5.57
C ARG A 3 -37.64 9.13 6.05
N LEU A 4 -36.99 8.29 5.24
CA LEU A 4 -35.59 7.92 5.46
C LEU A 4 -34.79 9.22 5.51
N VAL A 5 -34.28 9.55 6.69
CA VAL A 5 -33.34 10.66 6.88
C VAL A 5 -32.08 10.24 6.15
N SER A 6 -31.82 10.87 5.00
CA SER A 6 -30.63 10.59 4.22
C SER A 6 -29.45 11.30 4.84
N GLU A 7 -28.58 10.59 5.54
CA GLU A 7 -27.44 11.15 6.27
C GLU A 7 -26.27 11.63 5.38
N GLY A 8 -26.49 11.85 4.08
CA GLY A 8 -25.53 12.58 3.23
C GLY A 8 -24.21 11.87 2.91
N TYR A 9 -24.06 10.59 3.28
CA TYR A 9 -22.87 9.81 2.94
C TYR A 9 -22.89 9.40 1.47
N VAL A 10 -21.76 9.64 0.81
CA VAL A 10 -21.48 9.22 -0.57
C VAL A 10 -20.31 8.25 -0.58
N LEU A 11 -20.37 7.27 -1.47
CA LEU A 11 -19.38 6.21 -1.55
C LEU A 11 -19.18 5.78 -3.00
N THR A 12 -17.93 5.57 -3.38
CA THR A 12 -17.57 4.86 -4.60
C THR A 12 -16.86 3.58 -4.23
N VAL A 13 -17.29 2.47 -4.82
CA VAL A 13 -16.68 1.15 -4.65
C VAL A 13 -15.98 0.77 -5.95
N LEU A 14 -14.69 0.49 -5.87
CA LEU A 14 -13.93 -0.11 -6.97
C LEU A 14 -14.06 -1.63 -6.86
N ALA A 15 -14.90 -2.24 -7.71
CA ALA A 15 -15.19 -3.66 -7.67
C ALA A 15 -14.25 -4.42 -8.65
N PRO A 16 -13.32 -5.26 -8.16
CA PRO A 16 -12.53 -6.12 -9.04
C PRO A 16 -13.42 -7.15 -9.72
N ASN A 17 -13.17 -7.41 -11.00
CA ASN A 17 -13.86 -8.47 -11.74
C ASN A 17 -13.48 -9.88 -11.22
N ASP A 18 -14.28 -10.87 -11.62
CA ASP A 18 -14.06 -12.26 -11.20
C ASP A 18 -12.68 -12.79 -11.63
N GLU A 19 -12.17 -12.35 -12.79
CA GLU A 19 -10.84 -12.72 -13.26
C GLU A 19 -9.73 -12.15 -12.37
N ALA A 20 -9.87 -10.92 -11.88
CA ALA A 20 -8.94 -10.30 -10.95
C ALA A 20 -8.98 -10.99 -9.59
N MET A 21 -10.18 -11.31 -9.11
CA MET A 21 -10.37 -12.03 -7.85
C MET A 21 -9.74 -13.43 -7.92
N ALA A 22 -9.82 -14.11 -9.07
CA ALA A 22 -9.19 -15.41 -9.28
C ALA A 22 -7.65 -15.36 -9.29
N ARG A 23 -7.03 -14.19 -9.54
CA ARG A 23 -5.57 -14.01 -9.51
C ARG A 23 -5.03 -13.81 -8.09
N LEU A 24 -5.89 -13.58 -7.09
CA LEU A 24 -5.49 -13.48 -5.70
C LEU A 24 -4.98 -14.82 -5.20
N THR A 25 -3.80 -14.83 -4.61
CA THR A 25 -3.26 -16.05 -3.98
C THR A 25 -3.87 -16.23 -2.60
N THR A 26 -4.02 -17.48 -2.16
CA THR A 26 -4.50 -17.78 -0.80
C THR A 26 -3.60 -17.17 0.27
N ASP A 27 -2.30 -17.05 -0.01
CA ASP A 27 -1.32 -16.49 0.92
C ASP A 27 -1.58 -15.00 1.19
N GLN A 28 -1.98 -14.24 0.15
CA GLN A 28 -2.34 -12.83 0.30
C GLN A 28 -3.60 -12.63 1.15
N LEU A 29 -4.55 -13.57 1.09
CA LEU A 29 -5.80 -13.50 1.85
C LEU A 29 -5.71 -14.14 3.25
N SER A 30 -4.67 -14.94 3.50
CA SER A 30 -4.52 -15.68 4.76
C SER A 30 -3.95 -14.83 5.89
N GLU A 31 -3.34 -13.68 5.58
CA GLU A 31 -2.86 -12.75 6.60
C GLU A 31 -4.05 -12.15 7.38
N PRO A 32 -4.03 -12.16 8.73
CA PRO A 32 -5.11 -11.60 9.52
C PRO A 32 -5.34 -10.11 9.20
N GLY A 33 -6.56 -9.75 8.81
CA GLY A 33 -6.92 -8.38 8.45
C GLY A 33 -6.65 -8.02 6.99
N SER A 34 -6.00 -8.88 6.21
CA SER A 34 -5.73 -8.63 4.79
C SER A 34 -6.99 -8.46 3.93
N PRO A 35 -8.01 -9.33 3.98
CA PRO A 35 -9.20 -9.16 3.15
C PRO A 35 -9.96 -7.86 3.48
N GLU A 36 -10.01 -7.47 4.75
CA GLU A 36 -10.61 -6.20 5.19
C GLU A 36 -9.80 -5.00 4.68
N ASN A 37 -8.48 -5.08 4.78
CA ASN A 37 -7.57 -4.04 4.30
C ASN A 37 -7.64 -3.85 2.79
N ILE A 38 -7.80 -4.94 2.03
CA ILE A 38 -8.05 -4.91 0.59
C ILE A 38 -9.38 -4.21 0.35
N LEU A 39 -10.46 -4.61 1.02
CA LEU A 39 -11.79 -4.01 0.84
C LEU A 39 -11.78 -2.49 1.12
N TYR A 40 -11.17 -2.05 2.23
CA TYR A 40 -11.11 -0.63 2.59
C TYR A 40 -10.32 0.22 1.60
N TYR A 41 -9.34 -0.38 0.91
CA TYR A 41 -8.57 0.31 -0.11
C TYR A 41 -9.37 0.52 -1.41
N HIS A 42 -10.39 -0.29 -1.64
CA HIS A 42 -11.31 -0.17 -2.78
C HIS A 42 -12.51 0.74 -2.49
N MET A 43 -12.67 1.24 -1.27
CA MET A 43 -13.74 2.15 -0.88
C MET A 43 -13.25 3.60 -0.86
N ILE A 44 -13.82 4.43 -1.72
CA ILE A 44 -13.55 5.87 -1.82
C ILE A 44 -14.74 6.63 -1.20
N PRO A 45 -14.56 7.42 -0.13
CA PRO A 45 -15.64 8.13 0.57
C PRO A 45 -16.10 9.40 -0.17
N GLU A 46 -16.23 9.32 -1.49
CA GLU A 46 -16.70 10.38 -2.38
C GLU A 46 -17.60 9.74 -3.46
N TYR A 47 -18.50 10.53 -4.06
CA TYR A 47 -19.28 10.07 -5.21
C TYR A 47 -18.51 10.32 -6.50
N GLN A 48 -18.17 9.27 -7.24
CA GLN A 48 -17.39 9.36 -8.46
C GLN A 48 -17.99 8.46 -9.55
N THR A 49 -18.54 9.10 -10.58
CA THR A 49 -18.97 8.44 -11.82
C THR A 49 -17.81 8.32 -12.81
N GLU A 50 -17.97 7.50 -13.84
CA GLU A 50 -17.01 7.40 -14.94
C GLU A 50 -16.64 8.78 -15.51
N GLU A 51 -17.65 9.58 -15.84
CA GLU A 51 -17.46 10.91 -16.42
C GLU A 51 -16.64 11.82 -15.49
N SER A 52 -16.94 11.79 -14.18
CA SER A 52 -16.21 12.58 -13.19
C SER A 52 -14.73 12.16 -13.13
N MET A 53 -14.48 10.85 -13.05
CA MET A 53 -13.12 10.32 -12.97
C MET A 53 -12.33 10.61 -14.23
N TYR A 54 -12.91 10.37 -15.41
CA TYR A 54 -12.27 10.62 -16.70
C TYR A 54 -11.94 12.11 -16.87
N ASN A 55 -12.90 12.99 -16.59
CA ASN A 55 -12.68 14.43 -16.66
C ASN A 55 -11.59 14.91 -15.69
N ALA A 56 -11.56 14.35 -14.48
CA ALA A 56 -10.55 14.70 -13.50
C ALA A 56 -9.14 14.26 -13.96
N VAL A 57 -8.97 13.01 -14.41
CA VAL A 57 -7.64 12.55 -14.86
C VAL A 57 -7.19 13.26 -16.14
N ARG A 58 -8.11 13.59 -17.06
CA ARG A 58 -7.76 14.31 -18.29
C ARG A 58 -7.34 15.76 -18.02
N ARG A 59 -7.97 16.42 -17.05
CA ARG A 59 -7.65 17.81 -16.68
C ARG A 59 -6.38 17.93 -15.85
N PHE A 60 -6.21 17.03 -14.87
CA PHE A 60 -5.13 17.13 -13.89
C PHE A 60 -3.97 16.16 -14.16
N GLY A 61 -4.10 15.24 -15.11
CA GLY A 61 -3.16 14.17 -15.45
C GLY A 61 -3.07 13.06 -14.40
N LYS A 62 -2.96 13.44 -13.13
CA LYS A 62 -2.85 12.53 -11.98
C LYS A 62 -3.73 13.02 -10.84
N VAL A 63 -4.70 12.19 -10.46
CA VAL A 63 -5.63 12.46 -9.36
C VAL A 63 -5.36 11.49 -8.22
N ARG A 64 -5.64 11.91 -6.98
CA ARG A 64 -5.52 11.06 -5.79
C ARG A 64 -6.86 11.04 -5.08
N TYR A 65 -7.45 9.86 -4.94
CA TYR A 65 -8.67 9.64 -4.19
C TYR A 65 -8.35 9.17 -2.78
N ASP A 66 -9.06 9.72 -1.81
CA ASP A 66 -9.04 9.18 -0.46
C ASP A 66 -9.68 7.79 -0.43
N THR A 67 -9.18 6.94 0.47
CA THR A 67 -9.77 5.61 0.71
C THR A 67 -10.11 5.46 2.18
N LEU A 68 -10.95 4.49 2.52
CA LEU A 68 -11.22 4.16 3.92
C LEU A 68 -10.00 3.55 4.62
N ARG A 69 -9.01 3.06 3.85
CA ARG A 69 -7.74 2.61 4.38
C ARG A 69 -6.78 3.78 4.60
N LEU A 70 -6.95 4.47 5.71
CA LEU A 70 -6.04 5.55 6.12
C LEU A 70 -4.62 5.00 6.42
N PRO A 71 -3.54 5.70 6.01
CA PRO A 71 -3.47 7.00 5.35
C PRO A 71 -3.34 6.91 3.81
N HIS A 72 -3.71 5.78 3.21
CA HIS A 72 -3.42 5.50 1.80
C HIS A 72 -4.46 6.11 0.86
N LYS A 73 -3.97 6.60 -0.27
CA LYS A 73 -4.76 7.18 -1.34
C LYS A 73 -4.57 6.40 -2.63
N VAL A 74 -5.65 6.12 -3.34
CA VAL A 74 -5.59 5.50 -4.67
C VAL A 74 -5.26 6.59 -5.69
N VAL A 75 -4.24 6.33 -6.49
CA VAL A 75 -3.82 7.25 -7.55
C VAL A 75 -4.53 6.84 -8.83
N ALA A 76 -5.12 7.80 -9.54
CA ALA A 76 -5.70 7.60 -10.86
C ALA A 76 -4.97 8.43 -11.92
N ARG A 77 -4.82 7.88 -13.13
CA ARG A 77 -4.22 8.54 -14.30
C ARG A 77 -4.98 8.14 -15.56
N GLU A 78 -4.90 8.99 -16.58
CA GLU A 78 -5.35 8.61 -17.92
C GLU A 78 -4.35 7.63 -18.54
N ALA A 79 -4.85 6.51 -19.07
CA ALA A 79 -4.06 5.54 -19.82
C ALA A 79 -4.94 4.85 -20.87
N ASP A 80 -4.46 4.78 -22.11
CA ASP A 80 -5.10 4.03 -23.20
C ASP A 80 -6.57 4.42 -23.46
N GLY A 81 -6.93 5.67 -23.19
CA GLY A 81 -8.30 6.18 -23.34
C GLY A 81 -9.25 5.86 -22.19
N SER A 82 -8.77 5.21 -21.12
CA SER A 82 -9.51 4.91 -19.89
C SER A 82 -8.80 5.49 -18.65
N VAL A 83 -9.41 5.27 -17.48
CA VAL A 83 -8.85 5.62 -16.18
C VAL A 83 -8.10 4.42 -15.62
N LYS A 84 -6.84 4.63 -15.24
CA LYS A 84 -5.98 3.63 -14.60
C LYS A 84 -5.70 4.00 -13.16
N PHE A 85 -6.06 3.11 -12.25
CA PHE A 85 -5.84 3.20 -10.81
C PHE A 85 -4.54 2.50 -10.39
N GLY A 86 -3.92 2.97 -9.32
CA GLY A 86 -2.71 2.39 -8.75
C GLY A 86 -1.42 2.82 -9.44
N GLN A 87 -0.33 2.13 -9.12
CA GLN A 87 1.02 2.41 -9.63
C GLN A 87 1.75 1.09 -9.88
N GLY A 88 2.53 1.01 -10.96
CA GLY A 88 3.36 -0.17 -11.27
C GLY A 88 2.52 -1.37 -11.71
N GLU A 89 2.94 -2.56 -11.28
CA GLU A 89 2.32 -3.84 -11.66
C GLU A 89 0.97 -4.10 -10.99
N GLY A 90 0.70 -3.47 -9.84
CA GLY A 90 -0.59 -3.56 -9.12
C GLY A 90 -1.60 -2.49 -9.56
N SER A 91 -1.51 -2.02 -10.80
CA SER A 91 -2.46 -1.05 -11.35
C SER A 91 -3.66 -1.74 -11.99
N ALA A 92 -4.83 -1.12 -11.88
CA ALA A 92 -6.07 -1.61 -12.49
C ALA A 92 -6.65 -0.58 -13.46
N TYR A 93 -7.18 -1.02 -14.59
CA TYR A 93 -7.97 -0.20 -15.50
C TYR A 93 -9.44 -0.20 -15.08
N LEU A 94 -10.10 0.93 -15.29
CA LEU A 94 -11.56 1.01 -15.31
C LEU A 94 -12.07 0.23 -16.53
N PHE A 95 -12.76 -0.87 -16.27
CA PHE A 95 -13.21 -1.81 -17.29
C PHE A 95 -14.72 -1.72 -17.51
N ASP A 96 -15.49 -1.78 -16.42
CA ASP A 96 -16.96 -1.71 -16.46
C ASP A 96 -17.43 -0.50 -15.65
N PRO A 97 -17.52 0.68 -16.29
CA PRO A 97 -17.90 1.91 -15.60
C PRO A 97 -19.38 1.89 -15.18
N ASP A 98 -19.65 2.55 -14.05
CA ASP A 98 -21.01 2.84 -13.58
C ASP A 98 -21.93 1.60 -13.49
N ILE A 99 -21.38 0.43 -13.09
CA ILE A 99 -22.13 -0.84 -12.85
C ILE A 99 -23.40 -0.60 -12.04
N TYR A 100 -23.29 0.28 -11.04
CA TYR A 100 -24.41 0.75 -10.25
C TYR A 100 -24.19 2.19 -9.86
N THR A 101 -25.21 3.03 -10.08
CA THR A 101 -25.22 4.42 -9.63
C THR A 101 -26.62 4.81 -9.18
N ASP A 102 -26.75 5.33 -7.96
CA ASP A 102 -28.04 5.82 -7.42
C ASP A 102 -27.98 7.29 -6.96
N GLY A 103 -26.86 7.97 -7.24
CA GLY A 103 -26.58 9.33 -6.78
C GLY A 103 -25.94 9.43 -5.39
N ARG A 104 -25.70 8.29 -4.71
CA ARG A 104 -25.00 8.22 -3.42
C ARG A 104 -23.91 7.16 -3.43
N ILE A 105 -24.24 5.99 -3.93
CA ILE A 105 -23.34 4.88 -4.15
C ILE A 105 -23.07 4.80 -5.64
N SER A 106 -21.79 4.72 -5.98
CA SER A 106 -21.34 4.37 -7.32
C SER A 106 -20.42 3.16 -7.25
N VAL A 107 -20.59 2.22 -8.17
CA VAL A 107 -19.77 1.01 -8.25
C VAL A 107 -19.09 1.00 -9.60
N GLN A 108 -17.76 0.90 -9.58
CA GLN A 108 -16.89 0.97 -10.74
C GLN A 108 -16.15 -0.36 -10.89
N GLY A 109 -16.32 -1.03 -12.01
CA GLY A 109 -15.65 -2.30 -12.30
C GLY A 109 -14.19 -2.08 -12.71
N ILE A 110 -13.28 -2.76 -12.04
CA ILE A 110 -11.85 -2.74 -12.35
C ILE A 110 -11.32 -4.13 -12.69
N ASP A 111 -10.26 -4.20 -13.49
CA ASP A 111 -9.70 -5.45 -14.03
C ASP A 111 -8.58 -6.10 -13.19
N ALA A 112 -8.21 -5.48 -12.06
CA ALA A 112 -7.22 -5.98 -11.13
C ALA A 112 -7.54 -5.56 -9.69
N VAL A 113 -7.09 -6.34 -8.71
CA VAL A 113 -7.24 -6.00 -7.30
C VAL A 113 -6.13 -5.02 -6.90
N LEU A 114 -6.53 -3.90 -6.30
CA LEU A 114 -5.60 -2.87 -5.84
C LEU A 114 -5.06 -3.19 -4.45
N PHE A 115 -3.75 -3.03 -4.28
CA PHE A 115 -3.08 -3.19 -3.00
C PHE A 115 -2.50 -1.87 -2.50
N ALA A 116 -2.52 -1.67 -1.19
CA ALA A 116 -1.82 -0.54 -0.60
C ALA A 116 -0.29 -0.70 -0.76
N PRO A 117 0.47 0.41 -0.73
CA PRO A 117 1.93 0.39 -0.88
C PRO A 117 2.68 -0.51 0.11
N ASP A 118 2.11 -0.75 1.30
CA ASP A 118 2.74 -1.60 2.32
C ASP A 118 2.51 -3.10 2.07
N ASP A 119 1.36 -3.47 1.50
CA ASP A 119 1.05 -4.86 1.13
C ASP A 119 1.80 -5.28 -0.15
N THR A 120 2.21 -4.31 -0.97
CA THR A 120 2.96 -4.58 -2.20
C THR A 120 4.39 -5.09 -1.92
N LYS A 121 4.93 -4.82 -0.72
CA LYS A 121 6.23 -5.37 -0.29
C LYS A 121 6.17 -6.85 0.03
N ALA A 122 5.00 -7.38 0.39
CA ALA A 122 4.78 -8.81 0.56
C ALA A 122 4.70 -9.56 -0.79
N THR A 123 4.34 -8.86 -1.87
CA THR A 123 4.15 -9.44 -3.21
C THR A 123 5.43 -9.55 -4.02
N GLN A 124 6.42 -8.68 -3.81
CA GLN A 124 7.68 -8.69 -4.58
C GLN A 124 8.67 -9.80 -4.17
N THR A 125 8.37 -10.57 -3.12
CA THR A 125 9.17 -11.74 -2.73
C THR A 125 8.79 -13.04 -3.43
N ALA A 126 7.70 -13.06 -4.19
CA ALA A 126 7.26 -14.24 -4.94
C ALA A 126 7.76 -14.19 -6.40
N ASP A 127 9.07 -14.37 -6.57
CA ASP A 127 9.69 -14.64 -7.86
C ASP A 127 9.23 -16.04 -8.36
N PRO A 128 8.49 -16.17 -9.47
CA PRO A 128 7.93 -17.44 -9.93
C PRO A 128 8.98 -18.47 -10.39
N ASN A 129 10.27 -18.11 -10.37
CA ASN A 129 11.35 -18.99 -10.81
C ASN A 129 12.32 -19.43 -9.69
N ARG A 130 11.99 -19.20 -8.42
CA ARG A 130 12.87 -19.61 -7.31
C ARG A 130 12.59 -21.06 -6.91
N LYS A 131 13.41 -21.98 -7.42
CA LYS A 131 13.55 -23.34 -6.86
C LYS A 131 13.77 -23.25 -5.34
N PRO A 132 13.11 -24.10 -4.52
CA PRO A 132 13.24 -24.03 -3.08
C PRO A 132 14.72 -24.26 -2.68
N PRO A 133 15.32 -23.40 -1.84
CA PRO A 133 16.65 -23.69 -1.34
C PRO A 133 16.56 -24.92 -0.44
N ALA A 134 17.36 -25.93 -0.77
CA ALA A 134 17.56 -27.11 0.04
C ALA A 134 17.94 -26.69 1.46
N ILE A 135 17.25 -27.29 2.43
CA ILE A 135 17.53 -27.16 3.85
C ILE A 135 18.94 -27.70 4.11
N VAL A 136 19.91 -26.82 4.33
CA VAL A 136 21.25 -27.21 4.82
C VAL A 136 21.37 -26.79 6.27
N THR A 137 21.20 -27.77 7.16
CA THR A 137 21.40 -27.68 8.60
C THR A 137 22.88 -27.48 8.94
N HIS A 138 23.38 -26.25 8.80
CA HIS A 138 24.67 -25.89 9.37
C HIS A 138 24.52 -25.48 10.85
N LYS A 139 24.67 -26.45 11.75
CA LYS A 139 25.00 -26.22 13.16
C LYS A 139 26.35 -25.51 13.25
N LYS A 140 26.38 -24.19 13.15
CA LYS A 140 27.59 -23.40 13.45
C LYS A 140 27.59 -23.07 14.93
N LYS A 141 28.41 -23.80 15.70
CA LYS A 141 28.70 -23.53 17.11
C LYS A 141 29.25 -22.10 17.23
N ILE A 142 28.47 -21.19 17.80
CA ILE A 142 28.94 -19.85 18.17
C ILE A 142 29.83 -20.01 19.40
N LYS A 143 31.16 -20.05 19.19
CA LYS A 143 32.14 -19.92 20.27
C LYS A 143 32.19 -18.46 20.71
N LEU A 144 31.81 -18.20 21.96
CA LEU A 144 32.11 -16.95 22.66
C LEU A 144 33.61 -16.64 22.55
N ARG A 145 33.95 -15.43 22.11
CA ARG A 145 35.25 -14.81 22.39
C ARG A 145 35.02 -13.48 23.11
N ARG A 146 35.17 -13.55 24.45
CA ARG A 146 35.42 -12.42 25.34
C ARG A 146 36.65 -11.65 24.83
N GLY A 147 36.55 -10.32 24.75
CA GLY A 147 37.73 -9.45 24.81
C GLY A 147 37.71 -8.27 23.85
N LYS A 148 37.84 -7.08 24.44
CA LYS A 148 38.34 -5.83 23.86
C LYS A 148 37.42 -5.09 22.88
N LEU A 149 36.52 -4.29 23.43
CA LEU A 149 35.99 -3.10 22.76
C LEU A 149 35.89 -1.95 23.78
N LEU A 150 37.01 -1.70 24.46
CA LEU A 150 37.17 -0.64 25.45
C LEU A 150 38.54 0.02 25.23
N GLU A 151 38.79 0.46 24.00
CA GLU A 151 39.96 1.26 23.63
C GLU A 151 39.67 2.00 22.31
N ALA A 152 38.52 2.67 22.25
CA ALA A 152 38.29 3.76 21.30
C ALA A 152 38.09 5.05 22.09
N THR A 153 39.06 5.29 22.97
CA THR A 153 39.31 6.59 23.58
C THR A 153 39.60 7.61 22.48
N CYS A 154 38.83 8.70 22.53
CA CYS A 154 39.46 10.01 22.61
C CYS A 154 40.27 10.47 21.39
N GLN A 155 39.70 10.41 20.18
CA GLN A 155 40.30 11.03 18.99
C GLN A 155 39.38 11.99 18.20
N MET A 156 38.22 12.37 18.73
CA MET A 156 37.32 13.31 18.04
C MET A 156 36.84 14.44 18.97
N ALA A 157 37.76 15.12 19.64
CA ALA A 157 37.47 16.36 20.38
C ALA A 157 38.69 17.30 20.45
N GLY A 158 39.48 17.34 19.37
CA GLY A 158 40.74 18.12 19.28
C GLY A 158 40.66 19.40 18.45
N LEU A 159 39.46 19.85 18.07
CA LEU A 159 39.25 21.13 17.38
C LEU A 159 38.15 21.87 18.13
N PHE A 160 38.50 23.06 18.65
CA PHE A 160 37.69 23.97 19.46
C PHE A 160 37.75 23.78 20.98
N GLY A 161 38.61 24.59 21.62
CA GLY A 161 38.17 25.40 22.76
C GLY A 161 38.59 24.96 24.17
N GLN A 162 39.68 25.58 24.64
CA GLN A 162 39.87 26.13 25.99
C GLN A 162 39.46 25.32 27.25
N ARG A 163 40.49 25.01 28.05
CA ARG A 163 40.59 25.09 29.53
C ARG A 163 39.26 24.97 30.31
N SER A 164 39.05 23.85 31.00
CA SER A 164 38.99 23.81 32.48
C SER A 164 38.54 22.44 33.01
N ARG A 165 39.36 21.92 33.94
CA ARG A 165 39.01 21.10 35.12
C ARG A 165 38.31 19.74 34.91
N PHE A 166 39.11 18.70 35.19
CA PHE A 166 38.79 17.50 35.97
C PHE A 166 37.33 16.99 35.98
N ALA A 167 37.12 15.86 35.30
CA ALA A 167 36.23 14.82 35.78
C ALA A 167 36.77 13.46 35.29
N SER A 168 37.27 12.66 36.22
CA SER A 168 37.64 11.27 36.04
C SER A 168 36.38 10.42 35.84
N CYS A 169 36.35 9.57 34.81
CA CYS A 169 35.42 8.45 34.76
C CYS A 169 36.20 7.16 35.06
N GLN A 170 35.80 6.51 36.14
CA GLN A 170 36.24 5.20 36.61
C GLN A 170 35.44 4.10 35.90
#